data_AF-A0A2V9P426-F1
#
_entry.id   AF-A0A2V9P426-F1
#
_cell.length_a   1.000
_cell.length_b   1.000
_cell.length_c   1.000
_cell.angle_alpha   90.00
_cell.angle_beta   90.00
_cell.angle_gamma   90.00
#
_symmetry.space_group_name_H-M   'P 1'
#
loop_
_entity.id
_entity.type
_entity.pdbx_description
1 polymer ?
#
loop_
_entity_poly.entity_id
_entity_poly.type
_entity_poly.pdbx_seq_one_letter_code
_entity_poly.pdbx_strand_id
1 'polypeptide(L)'
;MLRALFISLSESRSLRSVAERSSIGQKISGRFVAGNRVEDALRVARTLNDAGLSVSIDNLGENVTSAEEAIHSAQLYDELLSEISARGLNANVSLKLTHMGLDVDPKLAYSQVSALVAHAASMQPKNFVRVDMEGSAYTQRTLDLVHEVHSIPPNRGCVGAVIQSYMRRSEEDVAKLLAAGIRIRLCKGAYKELAEIAFQTKSEVDTNYLRLMKTLLTSGVYHGLATHDEKIIREAKTFALANGISKDKFEFQMLYGIRRDLQQSLVREGWGMRVYVPFGTEWYPYLMRRLAERPANVSFVVRNLFRN
;
A
#
# COMPACT_ATOMS: atom_id res chain seq x y z
N MET A 1 -25.17 -0.25 -4.03
CA MET A 1 -25.30 0.06 -5.48
C MET A 1 -24.11 0.86 -6.00
N LEU A 2 -23.78 2.04 -5.44
CA LEU A 2 -22.65 2.88 -5.92
C LEU A 2 -21.26 2.20 -5.84
N ARG A 3 -20.95 1.53 -4.70
CA ARG A 3 -19.67 0.81 -4.52
C ARG A 3 -19.46 -0.30 -5.55
N ALA A 4 -20.49 -1.12 -5.78
CA ALA A 4 -20.43 -2.22 -6.75
C ALA A 4 -20.27 -1.71 -8.19
N LEU A 5 -20.93 -0.59 -8.52
CA LEU A 5 -20.76 0.10 -9.80
C LEU A 5 -19.31 0.55 -10.01
N PHE A 6 -18.70 1.25 -9.04
CA PHE A 6 -17.31 1.71 -9.18
C PHE A 6 -16.29 0.58 -9.22
N ILE A 7 -16.52 -0.52 -8.48
CA ILE A 7 -15.67 -1.73 -8.59
C ILE A 7 -15.80 -2.31 -10.00
N SER A 8 -17.02 -2.46 -10.52
CA SER A 8 -17.23 -2.93 -11.90
C SER A 8 -16.61 -2.01 -12.95
N LEU A 9 -16.68 -0.69 -12.77
CA LEU A 9 -16.01 0.27 -13.65
C LEU A 9 -14.48 0.14 -13.62
N SER A 10 -13.90 -0.21 -12.46
CA SER A 10 -12.44 -0.42 -12.34
C SER A 10 -11.93 -1.62 -13.15
N GLU A 11 -12.80 -2.57 -13.48
CA GLU A 11 -12.47 -3.78 -14.26
C GLU A 11 -12.67 -3.55 -15.78
N SER A 12 -13.21 -2.40 -16.20
CA SER A 12 -13.51 -2.10 -17.61
C SER A 12 -12.29 -1.57 -18.38
N ARG A 13 -11.78 -2.37 -19.34
CA ARG A 13 -10.62 -2.00 -20.19
C ARG A 13 -10.91 -0.84 -21.15
N SER A 14 -12.13 -0.72 -21.67
CA SER A 14 -12.49 0.34 -22.62
C SER A 14 -12.59 1.72 -21.96
N LEU A 15 -13.25 1.79 -20.80
CA LEU A 15 -13.36 3.02 -20.02
C LEU A 15 -12.01 3.49 -19.50
N ARG A 16 -11.15 2.54 -19.08
CA ARG A 16 -9.77 2.80 -18.73
C ARG A 16 -9.02 3.55 -19.84
N SER A 17 -9.03 3.01 -21.06
CA SER A 17 -8.30 3.59 -22.20
C SER A 17 -8.75 5.02 -22.52
N VAL A 18 -10.07 5.29 -22.47
CA VAL A 18 -10.61 6.63 -22.73
C VAL A 18 -10.23 7.61 -21.63
N ALA A 19 -10.33 7.21 -20.36
CA ALA A 19 -10.06 8.09 -19.24
C ALA A 19 -8.57 8.47 -19.11
N GLU A 20 -7.67 7.48 -19.27
CA GLU A 20 -6.21 7.67 -19.14
C GLU A 20 -5.64 8.60 -20.22
N ARG A 21 -6.26 8.62 -21.40
CA ARG A 21 -5.90 9.49 -22.53
C ARG A 21 -6.50 10.90 -22.46
N SER A 22 -7.44 11.15 -21.55
CA SER A 22 -8.14 12.44 -21.47
C SER A 22 -7.43 13.43 -20.54
N SER A 23 -7.29 14.69 -20.97
CA SER A 23 -6.71 15.78 -20.17
C SER A 23 -7.51 16.07 -18.88
N ILE A 24 -8.83 15.92 -18.96
CA ILE A 24 -9.74 16.04 -17.82
C ILE A 24 -9.50 14.90 -16.81
N GLY A 25 -9.37 13.65 -17.29
CA GLY A 25 -9.04 12.50 -16.45
C GLY A 25 -7.72 12.68 -15.72
N GLN A 26 -6.69 13.15 -16.43
CA GLN A 26 -5.37 13.43 -15.85
C GLN A 26 -5.46 14.52 -14.77
N LYS A 27 -6.20 15.62 -14.99
CA LYS A 27 -6.39 16.69 -13.99
C LYS A 27 -7.08 16.19 -12.72
N ILE A 28 -8.08 15.31 -12.85
CA ILE A 28 -8.77 14.70 -11.68
C ILE A 28 -7.83 13.75 -10.93
N SER A 29 -7.03 12.97 -11.67
CA SER A 29 -6.13 11.97 -11.09
C SER A 29 -4.99 12.60 -10.26
N GLY A 30 -4.49 13.78 -10.65
CA GLY A 30 -3.33 14.44 -10.02
C GLY A 30 -3.49 14.78 -8.54
N ARG A 31 -4.71 14.72 -7.99
CA ARG A 31 -4.94 14.82 -6.55
C ARG A 31 -4.54 13.54 -5.79
N PHE A 32 -4.73 12.39 -6.42
CA PHE A 32 -4.62 11.05 -5.83
C PHE A 32 -3.43 10.27 -6.37
N VAL A 33 -2.80 10.76 -7.44
CA VAL A 33 -1.65 10.19 -8.15
C VAL A 33 -0.59 11.28 -8.29
N ALA A 34 0.68 10.95 -8.05
CA ALA A 34 1.76 11.93 -8.08
C ALA A 34 2.03 12.50 -9.48
N GLY A 35 1.80 11.67 -10.50
CA GLY A 35 2.04 11.93 -11.91
C GLY A 35 2.29 10.61 -12.64
N ASN A 36 2.86 10.69 -13.84
CA ASN A 36 3.05 9.52 -14.70
C ASN A 36 4.51 9.04 -14.74
N ARG A 37 5.44 9.81 -14.17
CA ARG A 37 6.88 9.56 -14.25
C ARG A 37 7.47 9.33 -12.85
N VAL A 38 8.61 8.64 -12.80
CA VAL A 38 9.40 8.45 -11.56
C VAL A 38 9.70 9.80 -10.90
N GLU A 39 10.13 10.81 -11.67
CA GLU A 39 10.42 12.15 -11.14
C GLU A 39 9.20 12.82 -10.48
N ASP A 40 7.98 12.57 -10.96
CA ASP A 40 6.77 13.11 -10.33
C ASP A 40 6.58 12.52 -8.93
N ALA A 41 6.80 11.21 -8.80
CA ALA A 41 6.73 10.51 -7.52
C ALA A 41 7.81 11.00 -6.55
N LEU A 42 9.05 11.18 -7.02
CA LEU A 42 10.17 11.68 -6.21
C LEU A 42 9.94 13.12 -5.74
N ARG A 43 9.45 14.00 -6.61
CA ARG A 43 9.09 15.38 -6.26
C ARG A 43 7.99 15.41 -5.18
N VAL A 44 6.93 14.63 -5.35
CA VAL A 44 5.86 14.51 -4.34
C VAL A 44 6.40 13.92 -3.04
N ALA A 45 7.30 12.93 -3.12
CA ALA A 45 7.92 12.34 -1.94
C ALA A 45 8.72 13.36 -1.15
N ARG A 46 9.51 14.21 -1.83
CA ARG A 46 10.22 15.32 -1.19
C ARG A 46 9.28 16.29 -0.49
N THR A 47 8.23 16.77 -1.17
CA THR A 47 7.24 17.68 -0.56
C THR A 47 6.60 17.08 0.70
N LEU A 48 6.32 15.76 0.70
CA LEU A 48 5.75 15.08 1.85
C LEU A 48 6.77 14.90 2.98
N ASN A 49 8.02 14.56 2.66
CA ASN A 49 9.09 14.47 3.64
C ASN A 49 9.36 15.81 4.33
N ASP A 50 9.31 16.92 3.59
CA ASP A 50 9.43 18.28 4.14
C ASP A 50 8.30 18.63 5.12
N ALA A 51 7.14 17.99 4.96
CA ALA A 51 6.01 18.10 5.87
C ALA A 51 6.04 17.09 7.04
N GLY A 52 7.15 16.36 7.21
CA GLY A 52 7.33 15.35 8.27
C GLY A 52 6.63 14.01 7.99
N LEU A 53 6.18 13.77 6.75
CA LEU A 53 5.51 12.54 6.33
C LEU A 53 6.53 11.62 5.64
N SER A 54 6.56 10.34 6.01
CA SER A 54 7.27 9.32 5.22
C SER A 54 6.43 8.85 4.03
N VAL A 55 7.04 8.18 3.05
CA VAL A 55 6.34 7.82 1.80
C VAL A 55 6.48 6.34 1.43
N SER A 56 5.44 5.76 0.85
CA SER A 56 5.46 4.46 0.15
C SER A 56 5.13 4.73 -1.30
N ILE A 57 6.08 4.57 -2.22
CA ILE A 57 5.87 4.80 -3.65
C ILE A 57 5.38 3.51 -4.32
N ASP A 58 4.33 3.59 -5.11
CA ASP A 58 3.74 2.47 -5.85
C ASP A 58 3.63 2.81 -7.33
N ASN A 59 4.23 1.97 -8.18
CA ASN A 59 4.03 2.06 -9.62
C ASN A 59 2.70 1.38 -9.98
N LEU A 60 1.78 2.17 -10.52
CA LEU A 60 0.44 1.72 -10.89
C LEU A 60 0.51 0.76 -12.06
N GLY A 61 0.13 -0.49 -11.80
CA GLY A 61 0.01 -1.60 -12.73
C GLY A 61 -0.31 -2.87 -11.95
N GLU A 62 -1.12 -3.76 -12.53
CA GLU A 62 -1.54 -5.05 -11.96
C GLU A 62 -1.73 -6.06 -13.12
N ASN A 63 -1.46 -7.34 -12.86
CA ASN A 63 -1.67 -8.44 -13.82
C ASN A 63 -1.03 -8.20 -15.20
N VAL A 64 0.28 -7.99 -15.22
CA VAL A 64 1.04 -7.92 -16.48
C VAL A 64 0.88 -9.22 -17.27
N THR A 65 0.89 -9.10 -18.58
CA THR A 65 0.60 -10.23 -19.48
C THR A 65 1.83 -10.76 -20.19
N SER A 66 2.98 -10.09 -20.03
CA SER A 66 4.25 -10.50 -20.63
C SER A 66 5.42 -10.38 -19.65
N ALA A 67 6.48 -11.15 -19.90
CA ALA A 67 7.71 -11.08 -19.14
C ALA A 67 8.41 -9.71 -19.32
N GLU A 68 8.27 -9.11 -20.50
CA GLU A 68 8.83 -7.79 -20.81
C GLU A 68 8.22 -6.69 -19.94
N GLU A 69 6.89 -6.68 -19.80
CA GLU A 69 6.18 -5.76 -18.89
C GLU A 69 6.63 -5.94 -17.43
N ALA A 70 6.78 -7.18 -16.97
CA ALA A 70 7.27 -7.49 -15.63
C ALA A 70 8.70 -6.97 -15.40
N ILE A 71 9.61 -7.24 -16.34
CA ILE A 71 11.00 -6.78 -16.30
C ILE A 71 11.06 -5.26 -16.27
N HIS A 72 10.26 -4.58 -17.10
CA HIS A 72 10.19 -3.13 -17.12
C HIS A 72 9.71 -2.56 -15.77
N SER A 73 8.70 -3.19 -15.16
CA SER A 73 8.22 -2.79 -13.83
C SER A 73 9.31 -2.94 -12.75
N ALA A 74 10.05 -4.05 -12.76
CA ALA A 74 11.17 -4.24 -11.85
C ALA A 74 12.28 -3.18 -12.01
N GLN A 75 12.61 -2.82 -13.26
CA GLN A 75 13.59 -1.77 -13.54
C GLN A 75 13.15 -0.41 -12.98
N LEU A 76 11.86 -0.07 -13.06
CA LEU A 76 11.33 1.17 -12.47
C LEU A 76 11.43 1.17 -10.94
N TYR A 77 11.20 0.03 -10.28
CA TYR A 77 11.39 -0.09 -8.84
C TYR A 77 12.88 -0.01 -8.44
N ASP A 78 13.77 -0.55 -9.25
CA ASP A 78 15.22 -0.47 -9.04
C ASP A 78 15.74 0.98 -9.16
N GLU A 79 15.28 1.70 -10.18
CA GLU A 79 15.52 3.13 -10.36
C GLU A 79 14.99 3.93 -9.16
N LEU A 80 13.76 3.67 -8.72
CA LEU A 80 13.17 4.31 -7.55
C LEU A 80 13.99 4.09 -6.28
N LEU A 81 14.43 2.86 -6.02
CA LEU A 81 15.27 2.56 -4.85
C LEU A 81 16.57 3.38 -4.90
N SER A 82 17.24 3.38 -6.06
CA SER A 82 18.47 4.15 -6.28
C SER A 82 18.26 5.65 -6.02
N GLU A 83 17.23 6.25 -6.62
CA GLU A 83 16.93 7.67 -6.50
C GLU A 83 16.49 8.07 -5.09
N ILE A 84 15.72 7.22 -4.40
CA ILE A 84 15.35 7.43 -3.00
C ILE A 84 16.61 7.54 -2.13
N SER A 85 17.60 6.66 -2.34
CA SER A 85 18.89 6.71 -1.63
C SER A 85 19.65 7.97 -1.95
N ALA A 86 19.88 8.23 -3.24
CA ALA A 86 20.74 9.31 -3.72
C ALA A 86 20.24 10.68 -3.25
N ARG A 87 18.91 10.84 -3.14
CA ARG A 87 18.27 12.08 -2.70
C ARG A 87 18.02 12.14 -1.19
N GLY A 88 18.35 11.07 -0.44
CA GLY A 88 18.12 10.98 1.00
C GLY A 88 16.63 11.08 1.39
N LEU A 89 15.72 10.54 0.57
CA LEU A 89 14.29 10.61 0.81
C LEU A 89 13.86 9.60 1.88
N ASN A 90 12.97 10.01 2.79
CA ASN A 90 12.28 9.10 3.70
C ASN A 90 11.11 8.43 2.97
N ALA A 91 11.47 7.51 2.07
CA ALA A 91 10.54 6.78 1.22
C ALA A 91 10.94 5.31 1.12
N ASN A 92 9.95 4.45 0.89
CA ASN A 92 10.12 3.06 0.51
C ASN A 92 9.22 2.73 -0.68
N VAL A 93 9.32 1.50 -1.20
CA VAL A 93 8.49 1.08 -2.34
C VAL A 93 7.43 0.06 -1.93
N SER A 94 6.30 0.08 -2.63
CA SER A 94 5.21 -0.88 -2.56
C SER A 94 5.02 -1.49 -3.94
N LEU A 95 5.02 -2.82 -4.03
CA LEU A 95 4.85 -3.56 -5.29
C LEU A 95 3.79 -4.65 -5.16
N LYS A 96 3.25 -5.09 -6.30
CA LYS A 96 2.28 -6.18 -6.40
C LYS A 96 2.89 -7.32 -7.20
N LEU A 97 2.73 -8.56 -6.75
CA LEU A 97 3.41 -9.68 -7.40
C LEU A 97 2.89 -9.94 -8.81
N THR A 98 1.62 -9.66 -9.08
CA THR A 98 1.09 -9.75 -10.44
C THR A 98 1.67 -8.69 -11.37
N HIS A 99 2.18 -7.56 -10.85
CA HIS A 99 2.93 -6.56 -11.63
C HIS A 99 4.38 -7.03 -11.87
N MET A 100 4.92 -7.87 -10.98
CA MET A 100 6.22 -8.51 -11.13
C MET A 100 6.17 -9.81 -11.96
N GLY A 101 5.03 -10.12 -12.61
CA GLY A 101 4.89 -11.28 -13.49
C GLY A 101 4.51 -12.58 -12.80
N LEU A 102 3.90 -12.56 -11.60
CA LEU A 102 3.49 -13.79 -10.89
C LEU A 102 2.59 -14.71 -11.73
N ASP A 103 1.72 -14.13 -12.56
CA ASP A 103 0.82 -14.90 -13.45
C ASP A 103 1.46 -15.29 -14.78
N VAL A 104 2.62 -14.69 -15.12
CA VAL A 104 3.38 -15.00 -16.33
C VAL A 104 4.37 -16.12 -16.05
N ASP A 105 5.24 -15.91 -15.06
CA ASP A 105 6.21 -16.88 -14.58
C ASP A 105 6.52 -16.61 -13.09
N PRO A 106 6.06 -17.46 -12.16
CA PRO A 106 6.36 -17.31 -10.74
C PRO A 106 7.86 -17.24 -10.41
N LYS A 107 8.72 -17.89 -11.20
CA LYS A 107 10.18 -17.84 -11.00
C LYS A 107 10.75 -16.48 -11.39
N LEU A 108 10.22 -15.89 -12.46
CA LEU A 108 10.56 -14.52 -12.87
C LEU A 108 10.19 -13.52 -11.76
N ALA A 109 8.96 -13.60 -11.26
CA ALA A 109 8.49 -12.72 -10.18
C ALA A 109 9.35 -12.87 -8.91
N TYR A 110 9.67 -14.10 -8.52
CA TYR A 110 10.56 -14.36 -7.39
C TYR A 110 11.95 -13.74 -7.60
N SER A 111 12.57 -13.99 -8.76
CA SER A 111 13.91 -13.47 -9.07
C SER A 111 13.95 -11.95 -9.00
N GLN A 112 12.97 -11.27 -9.61
CA GLN A 112 12.90 -9.81 -9.62
C GLN A 112 12.67 -9.23 -8.22
N VAL A 113 11.72 -9.77 -7.46
CA VAL A 113 11.45 -9.26 -6.10
C VAL A 113 12.63 -9.54 -5.17
N SER A 114 13.26 -10.71 -5.27
CA SER A 114 14.46 -11.03 -4.49
C SER A 114 15.61 -10.07 -4.80
N ALA A 115 15.83 -9.74 -6.08
CA ALA A 115 16.84 -8.76 -6.50
C ALA A 115 16.55 -7.36 -5.94
N LEU A 116 15.30 -6.88 -6.01
CA LEU A 116 14.90 -5.59 -5.45
C LEU A 116 15.08 -5.53 -3.93
N VAL A 117 14.75 -6.61 -3.22
CA VAL A 117 14.97 -6.68 -1.76
C VAL A 117 16.45 -6.72 -1.42
N ALA A 118 17.26 -7.45 -2.19
CA ALA A 118 18.71 -7.48 -2.00
C ALA A 118 19.35 -6.10 -2.25
N HIS A 119 18.87 -5.36 -3.27
CA HIS A 119 19.26 -3.98 -3.49
C HIS A 119 18.83 -3.09 -2.32
N ALA A 120 17.57 -3.15 -1.89
CA ALA A 120 17.11 -2.41 -0.70
C ALA A 120 17.96 -2.71 0.55
N ALA A 121 18.41 -3.96 0.70
CA ALA A 121 19.24 -4.41 1.81
C ALA A 121 20.72 -3.99 1.72
N SER A 122 21.24 -3.68 0.53
CA SER A 122 22.64 -3.25 0.33
C SER A 122 22.85 -1.74 0.53
N MET A 123 21.77 -0.96 0.57
CA MET A 123 21.79 0.50 0.74
C MET A 123 22.19 0.91 2.17
N GLN A 124 22.68 2.15 2.33
CA GLN A 124 23.04 2.73 3.61
C GLN A 124 22.39 4.11 3.81
N PRO A 125 21.38 4.25 4.71
CA PRO A 125 20.73 3.17 5.46
C PRO A 125 19.94 2.21 4.53
N LYS A 126 19.70 0.99 5.02
CA LYS A 126 18.89 0.00 4.29
C LYS A 126 17.50 0.56 4.00
N ASN A 127 16.99 0.27 2.80
CA ASN A 127 15.61 0.57 2.42
C ASN A 127 14.70 -0.66 2.62
N PHE A 128 13.43 -0.53 2.23
CA PHE A 128 12.38 -1.50 2.46
C PHE A 128 11.50 -1.69 1.23
N VAL A 129 11.09 -2.93 0.97
CA VAL A 129 10.12 -3.30 -0.06
C VAL A 129 8.87 -3.86 0.61
N ARG A 130 7.73 -3.21 0.42
CA ARG A 130 6.43 -3.75 0.80
C ARG A 130 5.86 -4.55 -0.37
N VAL A 131 5.53 -5.81 -0.13
CA VAL A 131 4.70 -6.60 -1.05
C VAL A 131 3.24 -6.41 -0.66
N ASP A 132 2.50 -5.72 -1.52
CA ASP A 132 1.08 -5.46 -1.33
C ASP A 132 0.25 -6.73 -1.53
N MET A 133 -0.84 -6.82 -0.76
CA MET A 133 -1.73 -7.98 -0.81
C MET A 133 -2.86 -7.73 -1.81
N GLU A 134 -2.93 -8.63 -2.78
CA GLU A 134 -3.93 -8.61 -3.84
C GLU A 134 -5.18 -9.41 -3.41
N GLY A 135 -5.98 -9.89 -4.36
CA GLY A 135 -7.13 -10.76 -4.07
C GLY A 135 -6.74 -12.10 -3.46
N SER A 136 -7.71 -12.81 -2.90
CA SER A 136 -7.53 -14.07 -2.17
C SER A 136 -6.79 -15.17 -2.95
N ALA A 137 -6.91 -15.18 -4.28
CA ALA A 137 -6.20 -16.09 -5.19
C ALA A 137 -4.67 -15.94 -5.15
N TYR A 138 -4.15 -14.83 -4.62
CA TYR A 138 -2.72 -14.54 -4.53
C TYR A 138 -2.18 -14.65 -3.11
N THR A 139 -3.04 -14.66 -2.08
CA THR A 139 -2.61 -14.52 -0.68
C THR A 139 -1.53 -15.50 -0.27
N GLN A 140 -1.71 -16.80 -0.55
CA GLN A 140 -0.73 -17.80 -0.15
C GLN A 140 0.61 -17.59 -0.87
N ARG A 141 0.59 -17.44 -2.21
CA ARG A 141 1.78 -17.21 -3.02
C ARG A 141 2.54 -15.95 -2.58
N THR A 142 1.83 -14.90 -2.19
CA THR A 142 2.42 -13.67 -1.66
C THR A 142 3.13 -13.89 -0.33
N LEU A 143 2.48 -14.59 0.61
CA LEU A 143 3.06 -14.85 1.92
C LEU A 143 4.27 -15.79 1.83
N ASP A 144 4.20 -16.82 1.00
CA ASP A 144 5.31 -17.76 0.77
C ASP A 144 6.55 -17.04 0.22
N LEU A 145 6.37 -16.21 -0.83
CA LEU A 145 7.47 -15.44 -1.41
C LEU A 145 8.08 -14.48 -0.40
N VAL A 146 7.27 -13.75 0.37
CA VAL A 146 7.77 -12.81 1.39
C VAL A 146 8.55 -13.56 2.48
N HIS A 147 8.05 -14.72 2.94
CA HIS A 147 8.75 -15.54 3.91
C HIS A 147 10.11 -16.02 3.38
N GLU A 148 10.13 -16.53 2.16
CA GLU A 148 11.35 -17.05 1.54
C GLU A 148 12.40 -15.95 1.37
N VAL A 149 12.02 -14.82 0.77
CA VAL A 149 12.93 -13.68 0.54
C VAL A 149 13.41 -13.06 1.86
N HIS A 150 12.55 -13.00 2.88
CA HIS A 150 12.94 -12.52 4.22
C HIS A 150 13.91 -13.47 4.93
N SER A 151 13.82 -14.78 4.67
CA SER A 151 14.65 -15.79 5.36
C SER A 151 16.14 -15.66 5.04
N ILE A 152 16.47 -15.07 3.88
CA ILE A 152 17.82 -14.74 3.43
C ILE A 152 18.44 -13.71 4.39
N PRO A 153 19.53 -14.01 5.13
CA PRO A 153 19.99 -13.18 6.24
C PRO A 153 20.26 -11.70 5.91
N PRO A 154 20.88 -11.33 4.76
CA PRO A 154 21.03 -9.94 4.36
C PRO A 154 19.71 -9.16 4.24
N ASN A 155 18.63 -9.85 3.83
CA ASN A 155 17.32 -9.30 3.51
C ASN A 155 16.40 -9.11 4.73
N ARG A 156 16.77 -9.66 5.89
CA ARG A 156 15.96 -9.56 7.11
C ARG A 156 15.68 -8.11 7.46
N GLY A 157 14.40 -7.80 7.62
CA GLY A 157 13.91 -6.45 7.92
C GLY A 157 13.71 -5.54 6.69
N CYS A 158 14.11 -5.96 5.48
CA CYS A 158 14.01 -5.19 4.24
C CYS A 158 12.79 -5.56 3.37
N VAL A 159 12.02 -6.57 3.75
CA VAL A 159 10.79 -6.97 3.06
C VAL A 159 9.67 -7.24 4.07
N GLY A 160 8.42 -7.02 3.66
CA GLY A 160 7.26 -7.45 4.43
C GLY A 160 5.95 -7.44 3.63
N ALA A 161 4.91 -8.02 4.22
CA ALA A 161 3.62 -8.26 3.57
C ALA A 161 2.51 -7.30 4.04
N VAL A 162 1.41 -7.25 3.30
CA VAL A 162 0.14 -6.64 3.74
C VAL A 162 -0.80 -7.74 4.25
N ILE A 163 -1.54 -7.47 5.32
CA ILE A 163 -2.64 -8.32 5.78
C ILE A 163 -3.94 -7.53 5.75
N GLN A 164 -5.01 -8.18 5.30
CA GLN A 164 -6.34 -7.58 5.14
C GLN A 164 -7.27 -8.08 6.24
N SER A 165 -7.79 -7.20 7.10
CA SER A 165 -8.58 -7.60 8.29
C SER A 165 -9.93 -8.23 7.95
N TYR A 166 -10.44 -8.06 6.73
CA TYR A 166 -11.67 -8.72 6.30
C TYR A 166 -11.51 -10.22 6.01
N MET A 167 -10.29 -10.75 5.84
CA MET A 167 -10.10 -12.17 5.55
C MET A 167 -10.19 -13.00 6.83
N ARG A 168 -10.88 -14.14 6.77
CA ARG A 168 -11.03 -15.05 7.91
C ARG A 168 -9.69 -15.68 8.33
N ARG A 169 -8.77 -15.88 7.37
CA ARG A 169 -7.42 -16.44 7.58
C ARG A 169 -6.41 -15.49 8.25
N SER A 170 -6.71 -14.19 8.30
CA SER A 170 -5.71 -13.16 8.67
C SER A 170 -5.09 -13.30 10.05
N GLU A 171 -5.80 -13.88 11.02
CA GLU A 171 -5.27 -14.10 12.36
C GLU A 171 -4.13 -15.12 12.36
N GLU A 172 -4.30 -16.21 11.63
CA GLU A 172 -3.27 -17.25 11.45
C GLU A 172 -2.07 -16.71 10.67
N ASP A 173 -2.32 -15.99 9.58
CA ASP A 173 -1.25 -15.41 8.75
C ASP A 173 -0.44 -14.36 9.53
N VAL A 174 -1.09 -13.54 10.37
CA VAL A 174 -0.39 -12.61 11.28
C VAL A 174 0.51 -13.36 12.25
N ALA A 175 0.04 -14.43 12.88
CA ALA A 175 0.85 -15.22 13.81
C ALA A 175 2.11 -15.79 13.14
N LYS A 176 1.98 -16.32 11.90
CA LYS A 176 3.10 -16.85 11.12
C LYS A 176 4.14 -15.79 10.75
N LEU A 177 3.69 -14.64 10.27
CA LEU A 177 4.58 -13.54 9.90
C LEU A 177 5.29 -12.95 11.13
N LEU A 178 4.60 -12.82 12.27
CA LEU A 178 5.19 -12.36 13.52
C LEU A 178 6.24 -13.32 14.07
N ALA A 179 6.00 -14.63 13.99
CA ALA A 179 6.98 -15.65 14.39
C ALA A 179 8.29 -15.56 13.59
N ALA A 180 8.23 -15.07 12.35
CA ALA A 180 9.39 -14.81 11.51
C ALA A 180 9.98 -13.39 11.66
N GLY A 181 9.39 -12.51 12.48
CA GLY A 181 9.83 -11.12 12.62
C GLY A 181 9.51 -10.23 11.40
N ILE A 182 8.55 -10.65 10.57
CA ILE A 182 8.22 -9.94 9.33
C ILE A 182 7.31 -8.74 9.64
N ARG A 183 7.69 -7.58 9.11
CA ARG A 183 6.90 -6.34 9.22
C ARG A 183 5.59 -6.49 8.44
N ILE A 184 4.49 -6.05 9.03
CA ILE A 184 3.13 -6.13 8.45
C ILE A 184 2.55 -4.73 8.25
N ARG A 185 1.92 -4.48 7.11
CA ARG A 185 0.95 -3.39 6.90
C ARG A 185 -0.45 -3.98 7.05
N LEU A 186 -1.23 -3.49 8.02
CA LEU A 186 -2.61 -3.94 8.26
C LEU A 186 -3.61 -2.98 7.58
N CYS A 187 -4.42 -3.49 6.66
CA CYS A 187 -5.51 -2.76 6.02
C CYS A 187 -6.85 -3.50 6.22
N LYS A 188 -7.97 -2.92 5.78
CA LYS A 188 -9.28 -3.59 5.86
C LYS A 188 -9.45 -4.67 4.77
N GLY A 189 -8.99 -4.38 3.55
CA GLY A 189 -9.27 -5.18 2.35
C GLY A 189 -9.97 -4.34 1.28
N ALA A 190 -9.54 -4.52 0.02
CA ALA A 190 -10.00 -3.69 -1.11
C ALA A 190 -10.71 -4.50 -2.22
N TYR A 191 -10.60 -5.83 -2.19
CA TYR A 191 -11.14 -6.71 -3.22
C TYR A 191 -12.55 -7.20 -2.84
N LYS A 192 -13.30 -7.66 -3.83
CA LYS A 192 -14.58 -8.34 -3.61
C LYS A 192 -14.31 -9.82 -3.41
N GLU A 193 -14.69 -10.35 -2.25
CA GLU A 193 -14.43 -11.73 -1.84
C GLU A 193 -15.72 -12.40 -1.35
N LEU A 194 -15.78 -13.71 -1.48
CA LEU A 194 -16.94 -14.51 -1.05
C LEU A 194 -17.05 -14.57 0.49
N ALA A 195 -18.25 -14.85 1.01
CA ALA A 195 -18.53 -14.83 2.45
C ALA A 195 -17.80 -15.93 3.23
N GLU A 196 -17.47 -17.03 2.55
CA GLU A 196 -16.73 -18.18 3.05
C GLU A 196 -15.28 -17.80 3.38
N ILE A 197 -14.70 -16.83 2.68
CA ILE A 197 -13.30 -16.42 2.83
C ILE A 197 -13.14 -15.05 3.51
N ALA A 198 -14.17 -14.18 3.44
CA ALA A 198 -14.11 -12.83 3.99
C ALA A 198 -15.38 -12.44 4.77
N PHE A 199 -15.18 -11.68 5.85
CA PHE A 199 -16.24 -10.99 6.59
C PHE A 199 -16.94 -9.98 5.68
N GLN A 200 -18.27 -10.00 5.70
CA GLN A 200 -19.09 -9.20 4.78
C GLN A 200 -19.59 -7.90 5.42
N THR A 201 -19.68 -7.86 6.76
CA THR A 201 -20.16 -6.67 7.46
C THR A 201 -19.01 -5.79 7.93
N LYS A 202 -19.21 -4.46 7.88
CA LYS A 202 -18.22 -3.49 8.39
C LYS A 202 -17.86 -3.74 9.86
N SER A 203 -18.82 -4.14 10.67
CA SER A 203 -18.62 -4.38 12.11
C SER A 203 -17.65 -5.53 12.36
N GLU A 204 -17.80 -6.66 11.64
CA GLU A 204 -16.88 -7.79 11.74
C GLU A 204 -15.48 -7.42 11.26
N VAL A 205 -15.37 -6.72 10.12
CA VAL A 205 -14.09 -6.26 9.57
C VAL A 205 -13.35 -5.33 10.52
N ASP A 206 -14.06 -4.37 11.13
CA ASP A 206 -13.50 -3.43 12.10
C ASP A 206 -13.09 -4.14 13.40
N THR A 207 -13.93 -5.07 13.88
CA THR A 207 -13.63 -5.89 15.07
C THR A 207 -12.35 -6.70 14.87
N ASN A 208 -12.21 -7.35 13.71
CA ASN A 208 -11.01 -8.09 13.39
C ASN A 208 -9.81 -7.17 13.20
N TYR A 209 -9.98 -5.98 12.58
CA TYR A 209 -8.90 -5.00 12.47
C TYR A 209 -8.35 -4.61 13.85
N LEU A 210 -9.23 -4.29 14.81
CA LEU A 210 -8.81 -3.91 16.16
C LEU A 210 -8.12 -5.06 16.89
N ARG A 211 -8.58 -6.31 16.71
CA ARG A 211 -7.92 -7.49 17.27
C ARG A 211 -6.49 -7.63 16.73
N LEU A 212 -6.34 -7.68 15.41
CA LEU A 212 -5.04 -7.83 14.75
C LEU A 212 -4.11 -6.66 15.08
N MET A 213 -4.64 -5.43 15.08
CA MET A 213 -3.89 -4.23 15.46
C MET A 213 -3.28 -4.37 16.85
N LYS A 214 -4.04 -4.84 17.85
CA LYS A 214 -3.53 -5.02 19.22
C LYS A 214 -2.40 -6.05 19.25
N THR A 215 -2.57 -7.18 18.56
CA THR A 215 -1.53 -8.21 18.40
C THR A 215 -0.25 -7.66 17.74
N LEU A 216 -0.39 -6.86 16.68
CA LEU A 216 0.75 -6.24 16.00
C LEU A 216 1.47 -5.23 16.90
N LEU A 217 0.73 -4.38 17.62
CA LEU A 217 1.33 -3.33 18.46
C LEU A 217 2.13 -3.91 19.64
N THR A 218 1.77 -5.09 20.15
CA THR A 218 2.50 -5.75 21.24
C THR A 218 3.61 -6.70 20.76
N SER A 219 3.83 -6.84 19.45
CA SER A 219 4.78 -7.83 18.90
C SER A 219 6.26 -7.46 19.04
N GLY A 220 6.55 -6.16 19.25
CA GLY A 220 7.91 -5.62 19.22
C GLY A 220 8.49 -5.40 17.83
N VAL A 221 7.77 -5.76 16.76
CA VAL A 221 8.14 -5.53 15.35
C VAL A 221 7.49 -4.23 14.87
N TYR A 222 8.18 -3.47 14.01
CA TYR A 222 7.64 -2.22 13.46
C TYR A 222 6.59 -2.48 12.37
N HIS A 223 5.34 -2.10 12.65
CA HIS A 223 4.18 -2.31 11.77
C HIS A 223 3.58 -1.01 11.23
N GLY A 224 2.82 -1.14 10.13
CA GLY A 224 2.04 -0.05 9.56
C GLY A 224 0.54 -0.28 9.72
N LEU A 225 -0.18 0.70 10.27
CA LEU A 225 -1.64 0.68 10.38
C LEU A 225 -2.26 1.50 9.24
N ALA A 226 -2.62 0.83 8.15
CA ALA A 226 -3.19 1.48 6.96
C ALA A 226 -4.71 1.66 7.10
N THR A 227 -5.13 2.86 7.51
CA THR A 227 -6.55 3.19 7.71
C THR A 227 -6.79 4.70 7.72
N HIS A 228 -7.97 5.12 7.25
CA HIS A 228 -8.51 6.48 7.40
C HIS A 228 -9.69 6.53 8.37
N ASP A 229 -9.90 5.47 9.14
CA ASP A 229 -10.98 5.36 10.11
C ASP A 229 -10.53 5.96 11.45
N GLU A 230 -11.07 7.13 11.78
CA GLU A 230 -10.69 7.87 13.00
C GLU A 230 -10.99 7.11 14.28
N LYS A 231 -11.99 6.22 14.30
CA LYS A 231 -12.28 5.41 15.47
C LYS A 231 -11.16 4.41 15.72
N ILE A 232 -10.70 3.74 14.67
CA ILE A 232 -9.58 2.80 14.75
C ILE A 232 -8.29 3.53 15.13
N ILE A 233 -8.02 4.71 14.55
CA ILE A 233 -6.84 5.52 14.88
C ILE A 233 -6.86 5.93 16.36
N ARG A 234 -8.01 6.38 16.87
CA ARG A 234 -8.15 6.73 18.28
C ARG A 234 -7.89 5.54 19.19
N GLU A 235 -8.47 4.37 18.86
CA GLU A 235 -8.24 3.13 19.62
C GLU A 235 -6.78 2.71 19.59
N ALA A 236 -6.10 2.80 18.44
CA ALA A 236 -4.66 2.52 18.32
C ALA A 236 -3.83 3.42 19.23
N LYS A 237 -4.10 4.73 19.24
CA LYS A 237 -3.43 5.70 20.12
C LYS A 237 -3.66 5.39 21.59
N THR A 238 -4.92 5.18 21.98
CA THR A 238 -5.28 4.85 23.37
C THR A 238 -4.59 3.56 23.82
N PHE A 239 -4.65 2.51 23.00
CA PHE A 239 -4.00 1.23 23.29
C PHE A 239 -2.48 1.37 23.41
N ALA A 240 -1.84 2.10 22.49
CA ALA A 240 -0.40 2.33 22.53
C ALA A 240 0.03 3.06 23.83
N LEU A 241 -0.66 4.14 24.18
CA LEU A 241 -0.38 4.89 25.41
C LEU A 241 -0.58 4.03 26.67
N ALA A 242 -1.68 3.27 26.74
CA ALA A 242 -1.99 2.42 27.88
C ALA A 242 -0.98 1.28 28.08
N ASN A 243 -0.32 0.83 27.01
CA ASN A 243 0.68 -0.24 27.05
C ASN A 243 2.14 0.28 26.97
N GLY A 244 2.36 1.59 27.11
CA GLY A 244 3.72 2.16 27.07
C GLY A 244 4.42 2.00 25.71
N ILE A 245 3.68 1.82 24.62
CA ILE A 245 4.23 1.67 23.27
C ILE A 245 4.55 3.05 22.73
N SER A 246 5.84 3.30 22.50
CA SER A 246 6.32 4.59 21.99
C SER A 246 5.84 4.86 20.56
N LYS A 247 5.68 6.14 20.22
CA LYS A 247 5.10 6.61 18.94
C LYS A 247 5.95 6.28 17.71
N ASP A 248 7.22 5.93 17.91
CA ASP A 248 8.19 5.50 16.89
C ASP A 248 8.20 3.97 16.68
N LYS A 249 7.36 3.20 17.40
CA LYS A 249 7.31 1.74 17.27
C LYS A 249 6.35 1.25 16.17
N PHE A 250 5.51 2.14 15.64
CA PHE A 250 4.65 1.87 14.50
C PHE A 250 4.35 3.18 13.75
N GLU A 251 3.69 3.07 12.61
CA GLU A 251 3.18 4.23 11.87
C GLU A 251 1.73 4.03 11.46
N PHE A 252 0.99 5.13 11.36
CA PHE A 252 -0.24 5.18 10.59
C PHE A 252 0.10 5.33 9.11
N GLN A 253 -0.74 4.76 8.25
CA GLN A 253 -0.55 4.86 6.80
C GLN A 253 -1.84 5.26 6.11
N MET A 254 -1.74 6.20 5.18
CA MET A 254 -2.88 6.75 4.45
C MET A 254 -2.51 7.01 3.00
N LEU A 255 -3.51 6.96 2.14
CA LEU A 255 -3.35 7.23 0.72
C LEU A 255 -3.13 8.71 0.46
N TYR A 256 -2.32 8.99 -0.55
CA TYR A 256 -2.10 10.32 -1.08
C TYR A 256 -3.42 10.98 -1.50
N GLY A 257 -3.57 12.28 -1.17
CA GLY A 257 -4.78 13.04 -1.48
C GLY A 257 -5.97 12.86 -0.54
N ILE A 258 -5.94 11.88 0.37
CA ILE A 258 -7.06 11.51 1.25
C ILE A 258 -6.78 11.89 2.70
N ARG A 259 -7.66 12.69 3.31
CA ARG A 259 -7.56 13.12 4.72
C ARG A 259 -6.20 13.75 5.09
N ARG A 260 -5.72 14.67 4.24
CA ARG A 260 -4.48 15.42 4.46
C ARG A 260 -4.47 16.16 5.81
N ASP A 261 -5.64 16.61 6.26
CA ASP A 261 -5.88 17.18 7.60
C ASP A 261 -5.46 16.22 8.72
N LEU A 262 -5.87 14.96 8.61
CA LEU A 262 -5.59 13.92 9.60
C LEU A 262 -4.13 13.47 9.54
N GLN A 263 -3.56 13.35 8.34
CA GLN A 263 -2.14 13.07 8.13
C GLN A 263 -1.27 14.09 8.87
N GLN A 264 -1.54 15.39 8.67
CA GLN A 264 -0.81 16.45 9.35
C GLN A 264 -1.08 16.49 10.87
N SER A 265 -2.30 16.18 11.31
CA SER A 265 -2.61 16.09 12.75
C SER A 265 -1.75 15.03 13.43
N LEU A 266 -1.65 13.84 12.84
CA LEU A 266 -0.86 12.74 13.40
C LEU A 266 0.63 13.10 13.50
N VAL A 267 1.20 13.76 12.49
CA VAL A 267 2.58 14.26 12.54
C VAL A 267 2.77 15.30 13.64
N ARG A 268 1.86 16.28 13.77
CA ARG A 268 1.93 17.29 14.85
C ARG A 268 1.84 16.68 16.24
N GLU A 269 1.11 15.57 16.37
CA GLU A 269 1.01 14.80 17.60
C GLU A 269 2.22 13.89 17.84
N GLY A 270 3.19 13.84 16.92
CA GLY A 270 4.42 13.05 17.00
C GLY A 270 4.26 11.57 16.62
N TRP A 271 3.18 11.17 15.96
CA TRP A 271 3.00 9.81 15.46
C TRP A 271 3.69 9.62 14.11
N GLY A 272 4.26 8.44 13.90
CA GLY A 272 4.71 8.03 12.57
C GLY A 272 3.55 8.05 11.57
N MET A 273 3.77 8.66 10.41
CA MET A 273 2.76 8.78 9.36
C MET A 273 3.41 8.55 8.00
N ARG A 274 2.97 7.50 7.28
CA ARG A 274 3.39 7.20 5.91
C ARG A 274 2.28 7.44 4.90
N VAL A 275 2.59 8.18 3.84
CA VAL A 275 1.67 8.41 2.74
C VAL A 275 1.96 7.42 1.61
N TYR A 276 0.96 6.67 1.18
CA TYR A 276 1.02 5.82 0.00
C TYR A 276 0.80 6.66 -1.25
N VAL A 277 1.83 6.80 -2.06
CA VAL A 277 1.91 7.69 -3.22
C VAL A 277 1.97 6.84 -4.49
N PRO A 278 0.83 6.68 -5.18
CA PRO A 278 0.81 6.00 -6.47
C PRO A 278 1.28 6.95 -7.58
N PHE A 279 1.93 6.40 -8.60
CA PHE A 279 2.31 7.10 -9.83
C PHE A 279 2.24 6.14 -11.02
N GLY A 280 2.30 6.67 -12.24
CA GLY A 280 2.31 5.86 -13.46
C GLY A 280 1.02 5.98 -14.27
N THR A 281 1.05 5.39 -15.46
CA THR A 281 0.02 5.59 -16.48
C THR A 281 -1.27 4.81 -16.23
N GLU A 282 -1.22 3.72 -15.43
CA GLU A 282 -2.36 2.84 -15.19
C GLU A 282 -3.25 3.29 -14.01
N TRP A 283 -3.50 4.59 -13.91
CA TRP A 283 -4.13 5.18 -12.73
C TRP A 283 -5.64 4.95 -12.62
N TYR A 284 -6.33 4.59 -13.70
CA TYR A 284 -7.79 4.56 -13.71
C TYR A 284 -8.41 3.50 -12.79
N PRO A 285 -7.99 2.22 -12.83
CA PRO A 285 -8.51 1.21 -11.90
C PRO A 285 -8.29 1.58 -10.44
N TYR A 286 -7.10 2.13 -10.12
CA TYR A 286 -6.79 2.64 -8.79
C TYR A 286 -7.77 3.73 -8.37
N LEU A 287 -7.96 4.77 -9.19
CA LEU A 287 -8.88 5.87 -8.89
C LEU A 287 -10.31 5.38 -8.68
N MET A 288 -10.81 4.48 -9.54
CA MET A 288 -12.17 3.94 -9.42
C MET A 288 -12.36 3.18 -8.11
N ARG A 289 -11.37 2.37 -7.69
CA ARG A 289 -11.40 1.72 -6.37
C ARG A 289 -11.40 2.74 -5.22
N ARG A 290 -10.65 3.85 -5.33
CA ARG A 290 -10.66 4.94 -4.33
C ARG A 290 -12.03 5.62 -4.23
N LEU A 291 -12.74 5.78 -5.34
CA LEU A 291 -14.10 6.34 -5.38
C LEU A 291 -15.13 5.37 -4.79
N ALA A 292 -14.96 4.07 -5.02
CA ALA A 292 -15.86 3.04 -4.48
C ALA A 292 -15.87 2.97 -2.95
N GLU A 293 -14.74 3.25 -2.30
CA GLU A 293 -14.57 3.07 -0.85
C GLU A 293 -15.30 4.11 0.00
N ARG A 294 -15.56 5.32 -0.50
CA ARG A 294 -16.37 6.32 0.23
C ARG A 294 -17.22 7.16 -0.74
N PRO A 295 -18.56 7.19 -0.59
CA PRO A 295 -19.43 8.11 -1.34
C PRO A 295 -19.05 9.59 -1.16
N ALA A 296 -18.46 9.94 -0.01
CA ALA A 296 -17.90 11.27 0.24
C ALA A 296 -16.70 11.60 -0.66
N ASN A 297 -15.91 10.60 -1.09
CA ASN A 297 -14.85 10.82 -2.07
C ASN A 297 -15.47 11.20 -3.42
N VAL A 298 -16.61 10.61 -3.78
CA VAL A 298 -17.35 10.93 -5.02
C VAL A 298 -17.88 12.35 -5.00
N SER A 299 -18.60 12.75 -3.94
CA SER A 299 -19.12 14.13 -3.82
C SER A 299 -18.00 15.17 -3.72
N PHE A 300 -16.85 14.80 -3.15
CA PHE A 300 -15.65 15.63 -3.08
C PHE A 300 -14.94 15.75 -4.45
N VAL A 301 -14.83 14.67 -5.23
CA VAL A 301 -14.29 14.72 -6.59
C VAL A 301 -15.20 15.57 -7.49
N VAL A 302 -16.52 15.38 -7.39
CA VAL A 302 -17.51 16.17 -8.14
C VAL A 302 -17.46 17.67 -7.75
N ARG A 303 -17.36 18.01 -6.46
CA ARG A 303 -17.25 19.42 -6.04
C ARG A 303 -15.97 20.12 -6.53
N ASN A 304 -14.88 19.39 -6.72
CA ASN A 304 -13.61 19.96 -7.19
C ASN A 304 -13.50 20.00 -8.72
N LEU A 305 -14.32 19.26 -9.46
CA LEU A 305 -14.48 19.46 -10.91
C LEU A 305 -15.01 20.86 -11.27
N PHE A 306 -15.74 21.49 -10.34
CA PHE A 306 -16.34 22.82 -10.52
C PHE A 306 -15.61 23.94 -9.76
N ARG A 307 -14.47 23.66 -9.12
CA ARG A 307 -13.60 24.68 -8.52
C ARG A 307 -12.30 24.72 -9.30
N ASN A 308 -12.16 25.76 -10.13
CA ASN A 308 -10.95 26.08 -10.89
C ASN A 308 -9.74 26.24 -9.96
#